data_AF-A0AAJ6YTG0-F1
#
_entry.id   AF-A0AAJ6YTG0-F1
#
_cell.length_a   1.000
_cell.length_b   1.000
_cell.length_c   1.000
_cell.angle_alpha   90.00
_cell.angle_beta   90.00
_cell.angle_gamma   90.00
#
_symmetry.space_group_name_H-M   'P 1'
#
loop_
_entity.id
_entity.type
_entity.pdbx_description
1 polymer ?
#
loop_
_entity_poly.entity_id
_entity_poly.type
_entity_poly.pdbx_seq_one_letter_code
_entity_poly.pdbx_strand_id
1 'polypeptide(L)' 'MGCFGSQSSKASQDDSKNQKRRSDAITRQLQKDKQVYRATHRLLLLGAGESGKSTIVKQMRILHVNGFSEA' A
#
# COMPACT_ATOMS: atom_id res chain seq x y z
N MET A 1 -54.01 5.49 -16.25
CA MET A 1 -53.15 6.22 -15.29
C MET A 1 -51.83 5.47 -15.19
N GLY A 2 -50.98 5.66 -16.19
CA GLY A 2 -49.70 4.96 -16.30
C GLY A 2 -48.62 5.70 -15.53
N CYS A 3 -47.90 5.00 -14.66
CA CYS A 3 -46.60 5.43 -14.18
C CYS A 3 -45.58 4.35 -14.61
N PHE A 4 -45.27 4.34 -15.90
CA PHE A 4 -44.10 3.66 -16.46
C PHE A 4 -42.95 4.67 -16.40
N GLY A 5 -42.09 4.58 -15.39
CA GLY A 5 -40.90 5.42 -15.33
C GLY A 5 -40.22 5.36 -13.98
N SER A 6 -39.15 4.56 -13.88
CA SER A 6 -37.92 4.84 -13.11
C SER A 6 -37.14 3.54 -12.84
N GLN A 7 -36.72 2.84 -13.91
CA GLN A 7 -35.68 1.81 -13.77
C GLN A 7 -34.26 2.42 -13.82
N SER A 8 -34.09 3.62 -14.40
CA SER A 8 -32.76 4.25 -14.52
C SER A 8 -32.21 4.84 -13.22
N SER A 9 -33.06 5.29 -12.30
CA SER A 9 -32.61 5.94 -11.05
C SER A 9 -31.98 4.98 -10.03
N LYS A 10 -32.44 3.72 -10.00
CA LYS A 10 -31.89 2.70 -9.09
C LYS A 10 -30.48 2.26 -9.49
N ALA A 11 -30.21 2.11 -10.78
CA ALA A 11 -28.89 1.73 -11.29
C ALA A 11 -27.83 2.80 -10.92
N SER A 12 -28.14 4.08 -11.15
CA SER A 12 -27.23 5.19 -10.80
C SER A 12 -26.95 5.30 -9.29
N GLN A 13 -27.94 4.94 -8.46
CA GLN A 13 -27.81 5.00 -7.01
C GLN A 13 -26.97 3.84 -6.44
N ASP A 14 -27.03 2.65 -7.05
CA ASP A 14 -26.16 1.53 -6.69
C ASP A 14 -24.72 1.75 -7.15
N ASP A 15 -24.51 2.30 -8.35
CA ASP A 15 -23.17 2.66 -8.83
C ASP A 15 -22.49 3.67 -7.91
N SER A 16 -23.22 4.69 -7.46
CA SER A 16 -22.72 5.70 -6.51
C SER A 16 -22.34 5.07 -5.15
N LYS A 17 -23.15 4.13 -4.64
CA LYS A 17 -22.84 3.40 -3.40
C LYS A 17 -21.61 2.51 -3.58
N ASN A 18 -21.47 1.84 -4.72
CA ASN A 18 -20.34 0.97 -5.00
C ASN A 18 -19.04 1.78 -5.14
N GLN A 19 -19.09 2.92 -5.84
CA GLN A 19 -17.99 3.87 -5.92
C GLN A 19 -17.56 4.37 -4.54
N LYS A 20 -18.54 4.72 -3.67
CA LYS A 20 -18.25 5.14 -2.30
C LYS A 20 -17.57 4.02 -1.50
N ARG A 21 -18.08 2.78 -1.56
CA ARG A 21 -17.46 1.63 -0.89
C ARG A 21 -16.03 1.39 -1.34
N ARG A 22 -15.77 1.51 -2.65
CA ARG A 22 -14.42 1.39 -3.22
C ARG A 22 -13.50 2.51 -2.74
N SER A 23 -14.00 3.75 -2.71
CA SER A 23 -13.26 4.90 -2.17
C SER A 23 -12.91 4.69 -0.70
N ASP A 24 -13.88 4.29 0.12
CA ASP A 24 -13.69 4.04 1.56
C ASP A 24 -12.65 2.92 1.79
N ALA A 25 -12.67 1.87 0.97
CA ALA A 25 -11.67 0.80 1.04
C ALA A 25 -10.27 1.29 0.72
N ILE A 26 -10.11 2.14 -0.32
CA ILE A 26 -8.83 2.77 -0.67
C ILE A 26 -8.35 3.67 0.47
N THR A 27 -9.22 4.51 1.04
CA THR A 27 -8.85 5.37 2.17
C THR A 27 -8.39 4.57 3.38
N ARG A 28 -9.07 3.47 3.71
CA ARG A 28 -8.64 2.57 4.79
C ARG A 28 -7.28 1.95 4.52
N GLN A 29 -7.00 1.56 3.28
CA GLN A 29 -5.69 1.03 2.90
C GLN A 29 -4.60 2.08 3.05
N LEU A 30 -4.84 3.30 2.54
CA LEU A 30 -3.89 4.42 2.66
C LEU A 30 -3.58 4.77 4.12
N GLN A 31 -4.56 4.69 5.01
CA GLN A 31 -4.34 4.94 6.44
C GLN A 31 -3.42 3.88 7.07
N LYS A 32 -3.64 2.59 6.74
CA LYS A 32 -2.76 1.50 7.19
C LYS A 32 -1.34 1.69 6.66
N ASP A 33 -1.20 1.97 5.36
CA ASP A 33 0.10 2.17 4.73
C ASP A 33 0.85 3.37 5.32
N LYS A 34 0.13 4.45 5.65
CA LYS A 34 0.69 5.61 6.34
C LYS A 34 1.22 5.26 7.73
N GLN A 35 0.55 4.38 8.46
CA GLN A 35 1.02 3.93 9.78
C GLN A 35 2.29 3.08 9.65
N VAL A 36 2.31 2.14 8.70
CA VAL A 36 3.51 1.32 8.41
C VAL A 36 4.67 2.20 7.96
N TYR A 37 4.42 3.17 7.08
CA TYR A 37 5.43 4.10 6.60
C TYR A 37 6.05 4.91 7.74
N ARG A 38 5.23 5.42 8.66
CA ARG A 38 5.69 6.17 9.84
C ARG A 38 6.45 5.31 10.84
N ALA A 39 6.11 4.03 10.96
CA ALA A 39 6.81 3.08 11.82
C ALA A 39 8.16 2.61 11.23
N THR A 40 8.36 2.79 9.91
CA THR A 40 9.58 2.36 9.21
C THR A 40 10.69 3.39 9.34
N HIS A 41 11.83 2.99 9.90
CA HIS A 41 13.02 3.83 9.99
C HIS A 41 13.80 3.76 8.67
N ARG A 42 13.93 4.90 7.98
CA ARG A 42 14.64 4.99 6.69
C ARG A 42 16.07 5.46 6.93
N LEU A 43 17.03 4.59 6.66
CA LEU A 43 18.45 4.86 6.84
C LEU A 43 19.13 5.01 5.47
N LEU A 44 20.01 6.01 5.34
CA LEU A 44 20.84 6.24 4.16
C LEU A 44 22.31 6.02 4.53
N LEU A 45 22.98 5.11 3.83
CA LEU A 45 24.41 4.86 4.02
C LEU A 45 25.21 5.62 2.96
N LEU A 46 26.11 6.49 3.40
CA LEU A 46 26.99 7.30 2.55
C LEU A 46 28.45 6.91 2.75
N GLY A 47 29.27 7.10 1.72
CA GLY A 47 30.71 6.82 1.76
C GLY A 47 31.29 6.67 0.35
N ALA A 48 32.62 6.73 0.24
CA ALA A 48 33.36 6.56 -1.01
C ALA A 48 33.13 5.18 -1.67
N GLY A 49 33.66 4.99 -2.88
CA GLY A 49 33.75 3.67 -3.49
C GLY A 49 34.41 2.67 -2.53
N GLU A 50 33.94 1.42 -2.52
CA GLU A 50 34.52 0.30 -1.73
C GLU A 50 34.48 0.44 -0.20
N SER A 51 33.86 1.49 0.35
CA SER A 51 33.74 1.73 1.80
C SER A 51 32.88 0.71 2.57
N GLY A 52 32.53 -0.44 1.98
CA GLY A 52 31.80 -1.51 2.65
C GLY A 52 30.29 -1.28 2.86
N LYS A 53 29.67 -0.26 2.23
CA LYS A 53 28.22 -0.01 2.35
C LYS A 53 27.37 -1.25 2.04
N SER A 54 27.71 -1.97 0.96
CA SER A 54 27.03 -3.20 0.57
C SER A 54 27.24 -4.33 1.58
N THR A 55 28.38 -4.37 2.25
CA THR A 55 28.66 -5.35 3.31
C THR A 55 27.76 -5.12 4.52
N ILE A 56 27.56 -3.86 4.94
CA ILE A 56 26.64 -3.54 6.04
C ILE A 56 25.22 -4.01 5.73
N VAL A 57 24.72 -3.74 4.52
CA VAL A 57 23.39 -4.19 4.10
C VAL A 57 23.28 -5.72 4.07
N LYS A 58 24.31 -6.43 3.60
CA LYS A 58 24.37 -7.90 3.63
C LYS A 58 24.31 -8.44 5.06
N GLN A 59 25.08 -7.86 5.98
CA GLN A 59 25.05 -8.28 7.39
C GLN A 59 23.68 -8.03 8.02
N MET A 60 23.05 -6.88 7.74
CA MET A 60 21.70 -6.60 8.23
C MET A 60 20.68 -7.65 7.77
N ARG A 61 20.79 -8.12 6.51
CA ARG A 61 19.94 -9.19 5.99
C ARG A 61 20.20 -10.54 6.66
N ILE A 62 21.46 -10.88 6.96
CA ILE A 62 21.80 -12.13 7.66
C ILE A 62 21.24 -12.14 9.10
N LEU A 63 21.30 -11.00 9.79
CA LEU A 63 20.92 -10.91 11.21
C LEU A 63 19.41 -10.76 11.44
N HIS A 64 18.71 -10.04 10.55
CA HIS A 64 17.32 -9.60 10.80
C HIS A 64 16.30 -10.14 9.80
N VAL A 65 16.75 -10.80 8.73
CA VAL A 65 15.89 -11.42 7.71
C VAL A 65 16.28 -12.90 7.64
N ASN A 66 15.40 -13.76 7.11
CA ASN A 66 15.66 -15.20 6.91
C ASN A 66 16.72 -15.46 5.81
N GLY A 67 17.87 -14.78 5.88
CA GLY A 67 19.04 -14.96 5.04
C GLY A 67 18.83 -14.69 3.55
N PHE A 68 19.65 -15.38 2.76
CA PHE A 68 19.58 -15.45 1.30
C PHE A 68 19.16 -16.87 0.90
N SER A 69 17.92 -17.26 1.19
CA SER A 69 17.32 -18.38 0.48
C SER A 69 17.10 -17.93 -0.97
N GLU A 70 18.00 -18.29 -1.86
CA GLU A 70 17.78 -18.20 -3.31
C GLU A 70 16.70 -19.21 -3.69
N ALA A 71 15.73 -18.75 -4.49
CA ALA A 71 14.87 -19.61 -5.28
C ALA A 71 15.42 -19.62 -6.71
#